data_AF-A0A1Z5R5N8-F1
#
_entry.id   AF-A0A1Z5R5N8-F1
#
_cell.length_a   1.000
_cell.length_b   1.000
_cell.length_c   1.000
_cell.angle_alpha   90.00
_cell.angle_beta   90.00
_cell.angle_gamma   90.00
#
_symmetry.space_group_name_H-M   'P 1'
#
loop_
_entity.id
_entity.type
_entity.pdbx_description
1 polymer ?
#
loop_
_entity_poly.entity_id
_entity_poly.type
_entity_poly.pdbx_seq_one_letter_code
_entity_poly.pdbx_strand_id
1 'polypeptide(L)'
;MPNCQHKVMKVLSSIMASSSSHPALHGGEPSSRMELVLLLVSMVLALSCSTSASAIDGRNLTAGFVQVNLTESNFKVQRPYDMPENQRYSYDNATGVRTFLVYAGDKPFNNVTTTNPRTEVRLAGHDYSSGVWQFEGYGYVPTGTSGASVMQIHNEQGAAHATVLMLHVYNGALRYYSGEVVEDRIYDRWFRLNVVHDVGASTVAVYVDGRRKFGKSVVPSASYYFKFGVYMQHHDVSPLMESRWRNVTVYTTNSTASATCRRSWTSRWLLLLAIAFYWSVE
;
A
#
# COMPACT_ATOMS: atom_id res chain seq x y z
N MET A 1 18.54 12.21 12.35
CA MET A 1 19.72 11.42 11.91
C MET A 1 20.18 11.99 10.57
N PRO A 2 21.45 12.42 10.41
CA PRO A 2 21.84 13.17 9.23
C PRO A 2 21.98 12.25 8.01
N ASN A 3 21.38 12.74 6.93
CA ASN A 3 21.15 12.09 5.65
C ASN A 3 22.47 11.69 4.97
N CYS A 4 22.55 10.46 4.43
CA CYS A 4 23.74 9.89 3.78
C CYS A 4 24.28 10.78 2.64
N GLN A 5 23.41 11.59 2.04
CA GLN A 5 23.72 12.58 1.01
C GLN A 5 24.70 13.68 1.47
N HIS A 6 24.66 14.09 2.76
CA HIS A 6 25.52 15.18 3.28
C HIS A 6 26.98 14.77 3.50
N LYS A 7 27.26 13.46 3.67
CA LYS A 7 28.63 12.95 3.80
C LYS A 7 29.34 12.84 2.45
N VAL A 8 28.60 12.46 1.39
CA VAL A 8 29.16 12.31 0.04
C VAL A 8 29.57 13.67 -0.55
N MET A 9 28.76 14.70 -0.35
CA MET A 9 29.10 16.07 -0.81
C MET A 9 30.33 16.68 -0.12
N LYS A 10 30.55 16.38 1.18
CA LYS A 10 31.74 16.85 1.91
C LYS A 10 33.05 16.18 1.48
N VAL A 11 32.98 14.92 1.02
CA VAL A 11 34.15 14.21 0.47
C VAL A 11 34.51 14.79 -0.88
N LEU A 12 33.52 15.04 -1.75
CA LEU A 12 33.74 15.67 -3.06
C LEU A 12 34.27 17.12 -2.93
N SER A 13 33.80 17.90 -1.96
CA SER A 13 34.30 19.26 -1.74
C SER A 13 35.74 19.30 -1.20
N SER A 14 36.15 18.31 -0.38
CA SER A 14 37.53 18.20 0.10
C SER A 14 38.51 17.79 -1.00
N ILE A 15 38.06 16.98 -1.96
CA ILE A 15 38.88 16.55 -3.11
C ILE A 15 39.08 17.72 -4.10
N MET A 16 38.10 18.62 -4.25
CA MET A 16 38.25 19.80 -5.10
C MET A 16 39.00 20.97 -4.44
N ALA A 17 39.07 21.00 -3.10
CA ALA A 17 39.78 22.05 -2.36
C ALA A 17 41.29 21.78 -2.19
N SER A 18 41.77 20.55 -2.43
CA SER A 18 43.19 20.22 -2.32
C SER A 18 44.01 20.52 -3.58
N SER A 19 43.39 20.98 -4.67
CA SER A 19 44.08 21.24 -5.94
C SER A 19 44.53 22.69 -6.15
N SER A 20 44.52 23.54 -5.11
CA SER A 20 44.91 24.95 -5.26
C SER A 20 46.01 25.38 -4.28
N SER A 21 47.28 25.14 -4.65
CA SER A 21 48.42 25.94 -4.14
C SER A 21 49.74 25.72 -4.92
N HIS A 22 49.99 26.61 -5.90
CA HIS A 22 51.30 27.15 -6.34
C HIS A 22 52.33 26.21 -7.05
N PRO A 23 53.37 26.76 -7.74
CA PRO A 23 53.29 27.21 -9.13
C PRO A 23 54.41 26.65 -10.06
N ALA A 24 54.25 26.94 -11.36
CA ALA A 24 55.29 27.08 -12.40
C ALA A 24 55.69 25.86 -13.27
N LEU A 25 55.78 26.17 -14.58
CA LEU A 25 56.60 25.56 -15.64
C LEU A 25 56.41 24.06 -15.95
N HIS A 26 55.51 23.75 -16.88
CA HIS A 26 55.85 23.31 -18.23
C HIS A 26 54.57 22.97 -19.00
N GLY A 27 54.52 23.36 -20.28
CA GLY A 27 53.46 22.93 -21.19
C GLY A 27 53.46 21.41 -21.35
N GLY A 28 52.34 20.79 -21.03
CA GLY A 28 52.00 19.42 -21.37
C GLY A 28 50.49 19.36 -21.55
N GLU A 29 50.04 19.01 -22.75
CA GLU A 29 48.62 18.84 -23.07
C GLU A 29 47.92 17.93 -22.03
N PRO A 30 46.69 18.26 -21.61
CA PRO A 30 45.93 17.38 -20.75
C PRO A 30 45.65 16.06 -21.49
N SER A 31 46.10 14.98 -20.87
CA SER A 31 45.99 13.60 -21.34
C SER A 31 44.53 13.24 -21.62
N SER A 32 44.16 13.21 -22.91
CA SER A 32 42.85 12.76 -23.42
C SER A 32 42.45 11.36 -22.95
N ARG A 33 43.44 10.58 -22.48
CA ARG A 33 43.25 9.25 -21.89
C ARG A 33 42.62 9.30 -20.50
N MET A 34 42.89 10.32 -19.68
CA MET A 34 42.28 10.44 -18.36
C MET A 34 40.81 10.86 -18.42
N GLU A 35 40.43 11.76 -19.33
CA GLU A 35 39.03 12.15 -19.51
C GLU A 35 38.19 11.00 -20.09
N LEU A 36 38.76 10.21 -21.01
CA LEU A 36 38.10 9.03 -21.55
C LEU A 36 37.88 7.94 -20.48
N VAL A 37 38.85 7.76 -19.57
CA VAL A 37 38.72 6.81 -18.45
C VAL A 37 37.67 7.28 -17.44
N LEU A 38 37.61 8.58 -17.12
CA LEU A 38 36.54 9.12 -16.26
C LEU A 38 35.15 9.00 -16.91
N LEU A 39 35.03 9.23 -18.22
CA LEU A 39 33.79 9.03 -18.97
C LEU A 39 33.36 7.56 -18.99
N LEU A 40 34.29 6.62 -19.18
CA LEU A 40 34.00 5.19 -19.13
C LEU A 40 33.58 4.73 -17.72
N VAL A 41 34.26 5.20 -16.67
CA VAL A 41 33.93 4.87 -15.27
C VAL A 41 32.56 5.44 -14.88
N SER A 42 32.24 6.67 -15.30
CA SER A 42 30.92 7.27 -15.07
C SER A 42 29.80 6.56 -15.86
N MET A 43 30.07 6.09 -17.08
CA MET A 43 29.13 5.24 -17.83
C MET A 43 28.88 3.90 -17.13
N VAL A 44 29.93 3.25 -16.62
CA VAL A 44 29.82 1.97 -15.91
C VAL A 44 29.09 2.13 -14.56
N LEU A 45 29.33 3.23 -13.84
CA LEU A 45 28.56 3.57 -12.63
C LEU A 45 27.09 3.90 -12.94
N ALA A 46 26.80 4.58 -14.05
CA ALA A 46 25.44 4.86 -14.49
C ALA A 46 24.69 3.59 -14.92
N LEU A 47 25.37 2.64 -15.58
CA LEU A 47 24.81 1.33 -15.93
C LEU A 47 24.54 0.46 -14.70
N SER A 48 25.39 0.57 -13.67
CA SER A 48 25.24 -0.14 -12.38
C SER A 48 24.17 0.47 -11.47
N CYS A 49 23.72 1.69 -11.76
CA CYS A 49 22.64 2.39 -11.07
C CYS A 49 21.27 2.20 -11.76
N SER A 50 21.17 1.22 -12.66
CA SER A 50 19.88 0.66 -13.03
C SER A 50 19.39 -0.18 -11.85
N THR A 51 18.82 0.49 -10.85
CA THR A 51 18.05 -0.20 -9.83
C THR A 51 16.99 -1.02 -10.55
N SER A 52 17.03 -2.33 -10.38
CA SER A 52 15.92 -3.19 -10.72
C SER A 52 14.73 -2.72 -9.90
N ALA A 53 13.95 -1.78 -10.44
CA ALA A 53 12.56 -1.69 -10.10
C ALA A 53 12.01 -3.06 -10.48
N SER A 54 11.86 -3.95 -9.50
CA SER A 54 11.08 -5.15 -9.68
C SER A 54 9.71 -4.67 -10.11
N ALA A 55 9.47 -4.69 -11.42
CA ALA A 55 8.13 -4.64 -11.95
C ALA A 55 7.41 -5.77 -11.23
N ILE A 56 6.47 -5.42 -10.35
CA ILE A 56 5.49 -6.38 -9.90
C ILE A 56 4.84 -6.86 -11.19
N ASP A 57 5.23 -8.06 -11.63
CA ASP A 57 4.54 -8.74 -12.70
C ASP A 57 3.06 -8.73 -12.31
N GLY A 58 2.26 -7.98 -13.06
CA GLY A 58 0.84 -7.72 -12.75
C GLY A 58 0.01 -9.01 -12.67
N ARG A 59 0.62 -10.17 -12.93
CA ARG A 59 0.02 -11.50 -12.77
C ARG A 59 0.13 -12.06 -11.35
N ASN A 60 1.09 -11.62 -10.53
CA ASN A 60 1.25 -12.13 -9.17
C ASN A 60 1.38 -10.99 -8.13
N LEU A 61 0.25 -10.36 -7.81
CA LEU A 61 0.15 -9.28 -6.82
C LEU A 61 0.51 -9.71 -5.38
N THR A 62 0.64 -11.02 -5.12
CA THR A 62 1.02 -11.56 -3.80
C THR A 62 2.49 -12.01 -3.77
N ALA A 63 3.26 -11.81 -4.84
CA ALA A 63 4.67 -12.16 -4.87
C ALA A 63 5.44 -11.45 -3.74
N GLY A 64 6.15 -12.24 -2.91
CA GLY A 64 6.91 -11.73 -1.76
C GLY A 64 6.08 -11.43 -0.51
N PHE A 65 4.75 -11.61 -0.56
CA PHE A 65 3.91 -11.55 0.62
C PHE A 65 3.71 -12.92 1.27
N VAL A 66 3.41 -12.91 2.57
CA VAL A 66 2.91 -14.07 3.31
C VAL A 66 1.44 -13.84 3.65
N GLN A 67 0.62 -14.87 3.45
CA GLN A 67 -0.79 -14.83 3.81
C GLN A 67 -0.96 -14.79 5.34
N VAL A 68 -1.81 -13.88 5.81
CA VAL A 68 -2.23 -13.81 7.21
C VAL A 68 -3.31 -14.87 7.45
N ASN A 69 -3.16 -15.63 8.54
CA ASN A 69 -4.16 -16.61 8.94
C ASN A 69 -5.40 -15.91 9.50
N LEU A 70 -6.49 -15.88 8.72
CA LEU A 70 -7.78 -15.33 9.14
C LEU A 70 -8.74 -16.47 9.48
N THR A 71 -9.35 -16.38 10.66
CA THR A 71 -10.44 -17.23 11.13
C THR A 71 -11.73 -16.40 11.20
N GLU A 72 -12.90 -17.04 11.28
CA GLU A 72 -14.18 -16.33 11.44
C GLU A 72 -14.18 -15.37 12.65
N SER A 73 -13.43 -15.68 13.70
CA SER A 73 -13.32 -14.82 14.88
C SER A 73 -12.73 -13.43 14.59
N ASN A 74 -11.96 -13.30 13.50
CA ASN A 74 -11.35 -12.04 13.06
C ASN A 74 -12.36 -11.10 12.38
N PHE A 75 -13.49 -11.61 11.87
CA PHE A 75 -14.47 -10.84 11.12
C PHE A 75 -15.50 -10.20 12.06
N LYS A 76 -15.15 -9.07 12.70
CA LYS A 76 -16.07 -8.38 13.63
C LYS A 76 -17.07 -7.52 12.88
N VAL A 77 -18.31 -7.98 12.80
CA VAL A 77 -19.41 -7.26 12.16
C VAL A 77 -19.82 -6.07 13.02
N GLN A 78 -19.84 -4.89 12.40
CA GLN A 78 -20.49 -3.67 12.89
C GLN A 78 -21.81 -3.54 12.14
N ARG A 79 -22.89 -3.21 12.83
CA ARG A 79 -24.25 -3.11 12.30
C ARG A 79 -25.01 -1.98 13.03
N PRO A 80 -26.13 -1.46 12.51
CA PRO A 80 -26.96 -0.47 13.22
C PRO A 80 -27.30 -0.94 14.63
N TYR A 81 -27.08 -0.12 15.66
CA TYR A 81 -27.10 -0.56 17.06
C TYR A 81 -28.48 -1.06 17.54
N ASP A 82 -29.55 -0.73 16.83
CA ASP A 82 -30.94 -1.10 17.13
C ASP A 82 -31.45 -2.29 16.30
N MET A 83 -30.64 -2.83 15.39
CA MET A 83 -31.03 -3.94 14.52
C MET A 83 -30.31 -5.26 14.85
N PRO A 84 -30.98 -6.42 14.82
CA PRO A 84 -30.29 -7.71 14.87
C PRO A 84 -29.31 -7.88 13.71
N GLU A 85 -28.16 -8.51 13.96
CA GLU A 85 -27.12 -8.70 12.94
C GLU A 85 -27.65 -9.44 11.70
N ASN A 86 -28.42 -10.51 11.89
CA ASN A 86 -28.98 -11.33 10.80
C ASN A 86 -29.99 -10.62 9.89
N GLN A 87 -30.41 -9.40 10.22
CA GLN A 87 -31.27 -8.57 9.35
C GLN A 87 -30.47 -7.64 8.43
N ARG A 88 -29.16 -7.52 8.64
CA ARG A 88 -28.28 -6.66 7.84
C ARG A 88 -27.06 -7.39 7.31
N TYR A 89 -26.71 -8.51 7.92
CA TYR A 89 -25.55 -9.31 7.58
C TYR A 89 -25.93 -10.78 7.51
N SER A 90 -25.39 -11.48 6.51
CA SER A 90 -25.44 -12.94 6.44
C SER A 90 -24.12 -13.49 5.92
N TYR A 91 -23.79 -14.71 6.34
CA TYR A 91 -22.68 -15.48 5.79
C TYR A 91 -23.18 -16.85 5.37
N ASP A 92 -23.08 -17.13 4.07
CA ASP A 92 -23.40 -18.44 3.51
C ASP A 92 -22.14 -19.30 3.50
N ASN A 93 -22.13 -20.33 4.36
CA ASN A 93 -20.99 -21.23 4.51
C ASN A 93 -20.78 -22.16 3.30
N ALA A 94 -21.80 -22.37 2.46
CA ALA A 94 -21.67 -23.20 1.26
C ALA A 94 -20.96 -22.44 0.12
N THR A 95 -21.25 -21.15 -0.02
CA THR A 95 -20.67 -20.31 -1.08
C THR A 95 -19.50 -19.43 -0.61
N GLY A 96 -19.33 -19.28 0.70
CA GLY A 96 -18.37 -18.36 1.30
C GLY A 96 -18.75 -16.88 1.13
N VAL A 97 -19.99 -16.58 0.75
CA VAL A 97 -20.46 -15.22 0.48
C VAL A 97 -20.96 -14.56 1.76
N ARG A 98 -20.40 -13.40 2.08
CA ARG A 98 -20.91 -12.45 3.08
C ARG A 98 -21.76 -11.40 2.37
N THR A 99 -22.98 -11.18 2.83
CA THR A 99 -23.88 -10.14 2.30
C THR A 99 -24.08 -9.07 3.36
N PHE A 100 -23.99 -7.80 2.96
CA PHE A 100 -24.10 -6.63 3.82
C PHE A 100 -25.17 -5.70 3.27
N LEU A 101 -26.10 -5.28 4.13
CA LEU A 101 -27.22 -4.42 3.78
C LEU A 101 -27.25 -3.22 4.71
N VAL A 102 -27.52 -2.04 4.18
CA VAL A 102 -27.80 -0.83 4.95
C VAL A 102 -28.95 -0.09 4.29
N TYR A 103 -29.98 0.26 5.08
CA TYR A 103 -31.01 1.18 4.63
C TYR A 103 -30.62 2.62 4.98
N ALA A 104 -31.01 3.58 4.14
CA ALA A 104 -30.71 4.99 4.37
C ALA A 104 -31.25 5.52 5.73
N GLY A 105 -32.33 4.92 6.24
CA GLY A 105 -32.94 5.25 7.53
C GLY A 105 -32.41 4.47 8.73
N ASP A 106 -31.44 3.57 8.56
CA ASP A 106 -30.83 2.82 9.66
C ASP A 106 -30.15 3.76 10.67
N LYS A 107 -29.87 3.25 11.87
CA LYS A 107 -29.09 3.98 12.88
C LYS A 107 -27.58 3.75 12.69
N PRO A 108 -26.74 4.61 13.31
CA PRO A 108 -25.30 4.37 13.39
C PRO A 108 -24.99 3.02 14.05
N PHE A 109 -23.73 2.57 13.97
CA PHE A 109 -23.36 1.29 14.58
C PHE A 109 -23.25 1.32 16.12
N ASN A 110 -23.23 2.51 16.71
CA ASN A 110 -23.27 2.74 18.15
C ASN A 110 -24.06 4.01 18.46
N ASN A 111 -24.45 4.20 19.72
CA ASN A 111 -25.20 5.37 20.19
C ASN A 111 -24.32 6.50 20.74
N VAL A 112 -23.00 6.41 20.57
CA VAL A 112 -22.02 7.36 21.13
C VAL A 112 -21.51 8.33 20.07
N THR A 113 -21.39 7.88 18.82
CA THR A 113 -20.84 8.63 17.69
C THR A 113 -21.93 8.95 16.68
N THR A 114 -21.86 10.14 16.07
CA THR A 114 -22.80 10.61 15.03
C THR A 114 -22.45 10.09 13.63
N THR A 115 -21.85 8.90 13.53
CA THR A 115 -21.45 8.35 12.21
C THR A 115 -22.64 7.86 11.42
N ASN A 116 -22.52 7.79 10.09
CA ASN A 116 -23.57 7.22 9.26
C ASN A 116 -23.79 5.71 9.55
N PRO A 117 -24.94 5.15 9.16
CA PRO A 117 -25.23 3.72 9.27
C PRO A 117 -24.26 2.86 8.45
N ARG A 118 -23.96 1.68 8.98
CA ARG A 118 -23.06 0.71 8.34
C ARG A 118 -23.44 -0.70 8.71
N THR A 119 -23.19 -1.60 7.78
CA THR A 119 -23.03 -3.02 8.05
C THR A 119 -21.74 -3.46 7.38
N GLU A 120 -20.69 -3.60 8.19
CA GLU A 120 -19.34 -3.87 7.69
C GLU A 120 -18.53 -4.69 8.67
N VAL A 121 -17.58 -5.47 8.16
CA VAL A 121 -16.57 -6.13 8.97
C VAL A 121 -15.44 -5.15 9.27
N ARG A 122 -15.04 -5.09 10.54
CA ARG A 122 -13.71 -4.62 10.97
C ARG A 122 -12.84 -5.85 11.22
N LEU A 123 -11.78 -6.04 10.41
CA LEU A 123 -10.86 -7.15 10.64
C LEU A 123 -10.08 -6.92 11.94
N ALA A 124 -10.17 -7.88 12.86
CA ALA A 124 -9.59 -7.81 14.19
C ALA A 124 -8.37 -8.73 14.35
N GLY A 125 -7.47 -8.39 15.27
CA GLY A 125 -6.28 -9.19 15.59
C GLY A 125 -5.12 -9.02 14.62
N HIS A 126 -5.26 -8.14 13.62
CA HIS A 126 -4.27 -7.89 12.57
C HIS A 126 -4.13 -6.40 12.25
N ASP A 127 -4.35 -5.55 13.24
CA ASP A 127 -3.97 -4.14 13.18
C ASP A 127 -2.46 -4.05 12.96
N TYR A 128 -2.03 -3.06 12.17
CA TYR A 128 -0.64 -2.98 11.73
C TYR A 128 -0.10 -1.55 11.74
N SER A 129 1.20 -1.42 11.99
CA SER A 129 1.90 -0.13 12.07
C SER A 129 3.16 -0.06 11.20
N SER A 130 3.48 -1.14 10.49
CA SER A 130 4.67 -1.24 9.64
C SER A 130 4.55 -2.35 8.59
N GLY A 131 5.46 -2.32 7.61
CA GLY A 131 5.51 -3.26 6.50
C GLY A 131 4.55 -2.88 5.38
N VAL A 132 4.37 -3.83 4.44
CA VAL A 132 3.41 -3.70 3.35
C VAL A 132 2.28 -4.69 3.59
N TRP A 133 1.05 -4.20 3.58
CA TRP A 133 -0.16 -4.98 3.83
C TRP A 133 -1.08 -4.93 2.62
N GLN A 134 -1.67 -6.08 2.30
CA GLN A 134 -2.60 -6.19 1.18
C GLN A 134 -3.89 -6.84 1.66
N PHE A 135 -5.01 -6.17 1.41
CA PHE A 135 -6.33 -6.78 1.39
C PHE A 135 -6.60 -7.35 0.00
N GLU A 136 -7.12 -8.57 -0.08
CA GLU A 136 -7.66 -9.18 -1.29
C GLU A 136 -9.07 -9.71 -1.02
N GLY A 137 -9.98 -9.54 -1.97
CA GLY A 137 -11.28 -10.19 -1.94
C GLY A 137 -12.03 -10.03 -3.26
N TYR A 138 -13.06 -10.84 -3.46
CA TYR A 138 -13.99 -10.66 -4.58
C TYR A 138 -15.20 -9.90 -4.08
N GLY A 139 -15.38 -8.68 -4.58
CA GLY A 139 -16.53 -7.83 -4.30
C GLY A 139 -17.61 -7.97 -5.37
N TYR A 140 -18.86 -7.84 -4.97
CA TYR A 140 -20.02 -7.71 -5.85
C TYR A 140 -20.93 -6.61 -5.29
N VAL A 141 -21.39 -5.72 -6.15
CA VAL A 141 -22.29 -4.63 -5.77
C VAL A 141 -23.51 -4.71 -6.68
N PRO A 142 -24.74 -4.91 -6.15
CA PRO A 142 -25.92 -4.91 -6.99
C PRO A 142 -26.22 -3.53 -7.59
N THR A 143 -26.79 -3.50 -8.80
CA THR A 143 -27.37 -2.26 -9.34
C THR A 143 -28.37 -1.66 -8.34
N GLY A 144 -28.35 -0.34 -8.23
CA GLY A 144 -29.17 0.40 -7.27
C GLY A 144 -28.48 0.72 -5.95
N THR A 145 -27.22 0.32 -5.76
CA THR A 145 -26.39 0.75 -4.63
C THR A 145 -25.53 1.97 -4.98
N SER A 146 -25.82 3.13 -4.41
CA SER A 146 -25.03 4.35 -4.52
C SER A 146 -24.91 5.05 -3.17
N GLY A 147 -23.89 5.90 -3.00
CA GLY A 147 -23.64 6.60 -1.75
C GLY A 147 -23.10 5.70 -0.64
N ALA A 148 -22.31 4.68 -0.99
CA ALA A 148 -21.80 3.68 -0.05
C ALA A 148 -20.29 3.49 -0.18
N SER A 149 -19.57 3.37 0.93
CA SER A 149 -18.21 2.87 0.98
C SER A 149 -18.23 1.36 1.15
N VAL A 150 -17.48 0.63 0.31
CA VAL A 150 -17.46 -0.85 0.32
C VAL A 150 -16.17 -1.45 0.86
N MET A 151 -15.09 -0.68 0.91
CA MET A 151 -13.80 -1.09 1.46
C MET A 151 -13.07 0.13 2.04
N GLN A 152 -12.38 -0.05 3.16
CA GLN A 152 -11.66 1.01 3.85
C GLN A 152 -10.32 0.53 4.40
N ILE A 153 -9.39 1.47 4.52
CA ILE A 153 -8.27 1.41 5.46
C ILE A 153 -8.48 2.51 6.49
N HIS A 154 -8.69 2.09 7.73
CA HIS A 154 -8.97 2.98 8.84
C HIS A 154 -7.74 3.10 9.74
N ASN A 155 -7.57 4.26 10.36
CA ASN A 155 -6.54 4.55 11.34
C ASN A 155 -6.99 4.13 12.75
N GLU A 156 -6.07 4.19 13.71
CA GLU A 156 -6.38 4.01 15.12
C GLU A 156 -7.49 4.96 15.61
N GLN A 157 -8.17 4.53 16.67
CA GLN A 157 -9.16 5.38 17.32
C GLN A 157 -8.48 6.63 17.90
N GLY A 158 -9.02 7.80 17.60
CA GLY A 158 -8.49 9.09 18.08
C GLY A 158 -7.38 9.69 17.19
N ALA A 159 -7.04 9.06 16.06
CA ALA A 159 -6.15 9.65 15.07
C ALA A 159 -6.71 10.98 14.52
N ALA A 160 -5.83 11.86 14.03
CA ALA A 160 -6.21 13.14 13.44
C ALA A 160 -7.11 13.00 12.20
N HIS A 161 -7.00 11.87 11.50
CA HIS A 161 -7.87 11.48 10.39
C HIS A 161 -8.33 10.05 10.61
N ALA A 162 -9.61 9.77 10.34
CA ALA A 162 -10.17 8.44 10.58
C ALA A 162 -9.69 7.39 9.57
N THR A 163 -9.48 7.76 8.31
CA THR A 163 -9.14 6.80 7.24
C THR A 163 -8.02 7.32 6.36
N VAL A 164 -7.25 6.40 5.78
CA VAL A 164 -6.31 6.71 4.68
C VAL A 164 -6.87 6.36 3.31
N LEU A 165 -7.90 5.50 3.26
CA LEU A 165 -8.59 5.12 2.04
C LEU A 165 -10.01 4.69 2.35
N MET A 166 -10.95 5.15 1.52
CA MET A 166 -12.30 4.59 1.39
C MET A 166 -12.62 4.44 -0.09
N LEU A 167 -13.18 3.29 -0.48
CA LEU A 167 -13.66 3.06 -1.83
C LEU A 167 -15.18 3.20 -1.87
N HIS A 168 -15.63 4.32 -2.41
CA HIS A 168 -17.05 4.64 -2.52
C HIS A 168 -17.62 4.10 -3.82
N VAL A 169 -18.91 3.79 -3.82
CA VAL A 169 -19.69 3.46 -4.99
C VAL A 169 -20.68 4.59 -5.23
N TYR A 170 -20.60 5.18 -6.41
CA TYR A 170 -21.55 6.18 -6.90
C TYR A 170 -21.94 5.83 -8.33
N ASN A 171 -23.23 5.56 -8.56
CA ASN A 171 -23.79 5.25 -9.89
C ASN A 171 -22.96 4.22 -10.71
N GLY A 172 -22.51 3.15 -10.05
CA GLY A 172 -21.80 2.04 -10.70
C GLY A 172 -20.30 2.26 -10.87
N ALA A 173 -19.77 3.39 -10.42
CA ALA A 173 -18.34 3.67 -10.37
C ALA A 173 -17.80 3.47 -8.94
N LEU A 174 -16.71 2.72 -8.83
CA LEU A 174 -15.86 2.66 -7.66
C LEU A 174 -14.93 3.88 -7.66
N ARG A 175 -14.87 4.61 -6.56
CA ARG A 175 -14.14 5.89 -6.44
C ARG A 175 -13.28 5.95 -5.19
N TYR A 176 -12.17 6.68 -5.25
CA TYR A 176 -11.41 7.06 -4.07
C TYR A 176 -12.15 8.21 -3.35
N TYR A 177 -12.77 7.90 -2.21
CA TYR A 177 -13.76 8.78 -1.57
C TYR A 177 -14.78 9.30 -2.61
N SER A 178 -15.14 10.59 -2.57
CA SER A 178 -15.98 11.23 -3.60
C SER A 178 -15.19 11.72 -4.83
N GLY A 179 -13.90 11.40 -4.91
CA GLY A 179 -12.97 11.93 -5.92
C GLY A 179 -12.82 11.02 -7.14
N GLU A 180 -11.56 10.71 -7.45
CA GLU A 180 -11.13 10.00 -8.65
C GLU A 180 -11.82 8.63 -8.82
N VAL A 181 -12.22 8.34 -10.06
CA VAL A 181 -12.76 7.03 -10.44
C VAL A 181 -11.63 6.01 -10.47
N VAL A 182 -11.82 4.92 -9.73
CA VAL A 182 -10.93 3.75 -9.70
C VAL A 182 -11.37 2.73 -10.74
N GLU A 183 -12.67 2.43 -10.81
CA GLU A 183 -13.22 1.48 -11.79
C GLU A 183 -14.67 1.82 -12.09
N ASP A 184 -15.05 1.85 -13.36
CA ASP A 184 -16.46 2.02 -13.78
C ASP A 184 -17.15 0.67 -14.00
N ARG A 185 -18.49 0.68 -13.98
CA ARG A 185 -19.35 -0.46 -14.33
C ARG A 185 -19.05 -1.69 -13.45
N ILE A 186 -18.99 -1.47 -12.13
CA ILE A 186 -18.76 -2.55 -11.15
C ILE A 186 -20.03 -3.30 -10.75
N TYR A 187 -21.20 -2.83 -11.17
CA TYR A 187 -22.46 -3.46 -10.81
C TYR A 187 -22.63 -4.85 -11.40
N ASP A 188 -23.34 -5.69 -10.65
CA ASP A 188 -23.83 -7.01 -11.04
C ASP A 188 -22.77 -7.96 -11.59
N ARG A 189 -21.52 -7.77 -11.14
CA ARG A 189 -20.40 -8.65 -11.42
C ARG A 189 -19.53 -8.82 -10.19
N TRP A 190 -18.87 -9.97 -10.11
CA TRP A 190 -17.75 -10.14 -9.20
C TRP A 190 -16.52 -9.45 -9.80
N PHE A 191 -15.80 -8.70 -8.98
CA PHE A 191 -14.49 -8.13 -9.33
C PHE A 191 -13.48 -8.49 -8.23
N ARG A 192 -12.26 -8.86 -8.62
CA ARG A 192 -11.17 -9.05 -7.67
C ARG A 192 -10.62 -7.69 -7.29
N LEU A 193 -10.70 -7.35 -6.01
CA LEU A 193 -10.11 -6.14 -5.45
C LEU A 193 -8.86 -6.49 -4.67
N ASN A 194 -7.76 -5.81 -4.98
CA ASN A 194 -6.58 -5.77 -4.12
C ASN A 194 -6.33 -4.32 -3.69
N VAL A 195 -6.15 -4.11 -2.39
CA VAL A 195 -5.72 -2.82 -1.85
C VAL A 195 -4.44 -3.02 -1.06
N VAL A 196 -3.38 -2.40 -1.54
CA VAL A 196 -2.04 -2.49 -0.95
C VAL A 196 -1.74 -1.18 -0.24
N HIS A 197 -1.28 -1.28 1.01
CA HIS A 197 -0.80 -0.17 1.80
C HIS A 197 0.66 -0.43 2.18
N ASP A 198 1.55 0.41 1.67
CA ASP A 198 2.94 0.48 2.11
C ASP A 198 3.04 1.55 3.20
N VAL A 199 3.17 1.10 4.44
CA VAL A 199 3.24 2.00 5.60
C VAL A 199 4.53 2.83 5.59
N GLY A 200 5.65 2.22 5.19
CA GLY A 200 6.95 2.88 5.18
C GLY A 200 7.05 3.96 4.10
N ALA A 201 6.47 3.70 2.93
CA ALA A 201 6.36 4.68 1.85
C ALA A 201 5.19 5.64 2.02
N SER A 202 4.26 5.35 2.95
CA SER A 202 3.02 6.12 3.15
C SER A 202 2.22 6.23 1.85
N THR A 203 1.98 5.09 1.20
CA THR A 203 1.23 5.02 -0.07
C THR A 203 0.21 3.91 -0.08
N VAL A 204 -0.90 4.14 -0.77
CA VAL A 204 -1.88 3.11 -1.10
C VAL A 204 -1.93 2.88 -2.61
N ALA A 205 -2.22 1.66 -3.02
CA ALA A 205 -2.49 1.29 -4.40
C ALA A 205 -3.70 0.35 -4.47
N VAL A 206 -4.55 0.56 -5.48
CA VAL A 206 -5.75 -0.26 -5.71
C VAL A 206 -5.63 -0.93 -7.06
N TYR A 207 -5.93 -2.22 -7.08
CA TYR A 207 -6.00 -3.03 -8.28
C TYR A 207 -7.39 -3.64 -8.38
N VAL A 208 -7.92 -3.64 -9.60
CA VAL A 208 -9.17 -4.31 -9.93
C VAL A 208 -8.88 -5.31 -11.05
N ASP A 209 -9.29 -6.55 -10.84
CA ASP A 209 -9.09 -7.66 -11.79
C ASP A 209 -7.62 -7.81 -12.22
N GLY A 210 -6.71 -7.69 -11.25
CA GLY A 210 -5.25 -7.81 -11.44
C GLY A 210 -4.56 -6.57 -12.03
N ARG A 211 -5.31 -5.54 -12.42
CA ARG A 211 -4.76 -4.33 -13.05
C ARG A 211 -4.70 -3.19 -12.07
N ARG A 212 -3.57 -2.47 -11.99
CA ARG A 212 -3.46 -1.26 -11.17
C ARG A 212 -4.40 -0.19 -11.72
N LYS A 213 -5.26 0.34 -10.86
CA LYS A 213 -6.27 1.35 -11.20
C LYS A 213 -6.00 2.68 -10.54
N PHE A 214 -5.44 2.67 -9.33
CA PHE A 214 -5.24 3.87 -8.54
C PHE A 214 -4.01 3.75 -7.65
N GLY A 215 -3.42 4.88 -7.26
CA GLY A 215 -2.51 4.94 -6.14
C GLY A 215 -2.18 6.36 -5.72
N LYS A 216 -1.91 6.55 -4.43
CA LYS A 216 -1.74 7.88 -3.83
C LYS A 216 -0.87 7.83 -2.58
N SER A 217 -0.17 8.92 -2.30
CA SER A 217 0.41 9.15 -0.97
C SER A 217 -0.66 9.43 0.06
N VAL A 218 -0.48 8.92 1.27
CA VAL A 218 -1.42 9.06 2.38
C VAL A 218 -0.74 9.69 3.58
N VAL A 219 -1.53 10.34 4.42
CA VAL A 219 -1.03 10.90 5.69
C VAL A 219 -0.74 9.73 6.64
N PRO A 220 0.48 9.62 7.19
CA PRO A 220 0.80 8.55 8.13
C PRO A 220 -0.01 8.65 9.42
N SER A 221 -0.32 7.50 9.99
CA SER A 221 -0.95 7.30 11.30
C SER A 221 -0.18 6.24 12.10
N ALA A 222 -0.48 6.09 13.39
CA ALA A 222 0.24 5.16 14.26
C ALA A 222 -0.10 3.69 13.97
N SER A 223 -1.36 3.39 13.65
CA SER A 223 -1.75 2.04 13.22
C SER A 223 -2.97 2.05 12.31
N TYR A 224 -3.16 0.94 11.62
CA TYR A 224 -4.18 0.79 10.59
C TYR A 224 -4.88 -0.56 10.70
N TYR A 225 -6.09 -0.63 10.16
CA TYR A 225 -6.82 -1.87 9.98
C TYR A 225 -7.76 -1.79 8.78
N PHE A 226 -8.09 -2.95 8.22
CA PHE A 226 -9.00 -3.06 7.09
C PHE A 226 -10.45 -3.17 7.52
N LYS A 227 -11.34 -2.57 6.73
CA LYS A 227 -12.79 -2.77 6.82
C LYS A 227 -13.38 -3.03 5.45
N PHE A 228 -14.46 -3.80 5.38
CA PHE A 228 -15.20 -4.04 4.14
C PHE A 228 -16.66 -4.39 4.43
N GLY A 229 -17.56 -4.08 3.50
CA GLY A 229 -19.01 -4.25 3.67
C GLY A 229 -19.76 -3.09 3.03
N VAL A 230 -20.67 -2.45 3.75
CA VAL A 230 -21.38 -1.24 3.31
C VAL A 230 -21.38 -0.21 4.44
N TYR A 231 -20.87 0.98 4.15
CA TYR A 231 -20.95 2.14 5.02
C TYR A 231 -21.54 3.34 4.27
N MET A 232 -22.72 3.79 4.69
CA MET A 232 -23.41 4.91 4.05
C MET A 232 -22.58 6.20 4.07
N GLN A 233 -22.50 6.87 2.93
CA GLN A 233 -21.82 8.14 2.72
C GLN A 233 -22.85 9.28 2.60
N HIS A 234 -22.41 10.47 2.19
CA HIS A 234 -23.21 11.69 2.31
C HIS A 234 -23.94 12.11 1.02
N HIS A 235 -23.60 11.53 -0.13
CA HIS A 235 -24.12 11.95 -1.44
C HIS A 235 -24.77 10.78 -2.16
N ASP A 236 -25.75 11.06 -3.01
CA ASP A 236 -26.38 10.09 -3.92
C ASP A 236 -26.75 8.75 -3.25
N VAL A 237 -27.23 8.83 -2.00
CA VAL A 237 -27.51 7.68 -1.14
C VAL A 237 -28.76 6.97 -1.64
N SER A 238 -28.61 5.69 -1.94
CA SER A 238 -29.73 4.84 -2.32
C SER A 238 -30.56 4.40 -1.10
N PRO A 239 -31.87 4.15 -1.25
CA PRO A 239 -32.72 3.70 -0.14
C PRO A 239 -32.21 2.42 0.53
N LEU A 240 -31.61 1.52 -0.26
CA LEU A 240 -30.90 0.33 0.16
C LEU A 240 -29.52 0.34 -0.50
N MET A 241 -28.49 0.06 0.29
CA MET A 241 -27.13 -0.13 -0.18
C MET A 241 -26.67 -1.54 0.18
N GLU A 242 -26.10 -2.23 -0.79
CA GLU A 242 -25.69 -3.62 -0.63
C GLU A 242 -24.28 -3.85 -1.19
N SER A 243 -23.52 -4.70 -0.51
CA SER A 243 -22.34 -5.31 -1.09
C SER A 243 -22.23 -6.76 -0.64
N ARG A 244 -21.58 -7.57 -1.48
CA ARG A 244 -21.29 -8.98 -1.19
C ARG A 244 -19.81 -9.24 -1.37
N TRP A 245 -19.27 -10.08 -0.51
CA TRP A 245 -17.84 -10.39 -0.48
C TRP A 245 -17.60 -11.88 -0.30
N ARG A 246 -16.61 -12.41 -1.02
CA ARG A 246 -16.11 -13.78 -0.82
C ARG A 246 -14.60 -13.85 -0.98
N ASN A 247 -14.00 -14.92 -0.47
CA ASN A 247 -12.56 -15.20 -0.53
C ASN A 247 -11.71 -14.04 -0.02
N VAL A 248 -12.15 -13.39 1.08
CA VAL A 248 -11.42 -12.29 1.69
C VAL A 248 -10.16 -12.81 2.40
N THR A 249 -9.02 -12.28 2.00
CA THR A 249 -7.69 -12.65 2.51
C THR A 249 -6.86 -11.40 2.77
N VAL A 250 -5.94 -11.48 3.74
CA VAL A 250 -4.95 -10.43 3.99
C VAL A 250 -3.55 -11.02 3.83
N TYR A 251 -2.63 -10.23 3.30
CA TYR A 251 -1.23 -10.59 3.13
C TYR A 251 -0.32 -9.51 3.73
N THR A 252 0.87 -9.90 4.20
CA THR A 252 1.89 -8.96 4.69
C THR A 252 3.30 -9.38 4.31
N THR A 253 4.20 -8.41 4.16
CA THR A 253 5.65 -8.64 4.04
C THR A 253 6.37 -8.67 5.39
N ASN A 254 5.64 -8.46 6.49
CA ASN A 254 6.19 -8.26 7.84
C ASN A 254 6.24 -9.55 8.69
N SER A 255 6.20 -10.74 8.07
CA SER A 255 6.41 -11.99 8.81
C SER A 255 7.90 -12.22 9.09
N THR A 256 8.20 -12.91 10.19
CA THR A 256 9.57 -13.30 10.60
C THR A 256 10.35 -14.07 9.52
N ALA A 257 9.68 -14.61 8.50
CA ALA A 257 10.32 -15.25 7.34
C ALA A 257 11.02 -14.25 6.38
N SER A 258 10.60 -12.98 6.37
CA SER A 258 11.16 -11.91 5.52
C SER A 258 12.51 -11.40 6.02
N ALA A 259 12.79 -11.53 7.33
CA ALA A 259 14.06 -11.11 7.93
C ALA A 259 15.26 -11.93 7.45
N THR A 260 15.06 -13.21 7.14
CA THR A 260 16.13 -14.12 6.68
C THR A 260 16.57 -13.80 5.26
N CYS A 261 15.65 -13.35 4.38
CA CYS A 261 15.97 -12.97 3.01
C CYS A 261 16.76 -11.65 2.96
N ARG A 262 16.48 -10.67 3.83
CA ARG A 262 17.25 -9.40 3.85
C ARG A 262 18.70 -9.57 4.31
N ARG A 263 19.02 -10.59 5.11
CA ARG A 263 20.39 -10.84 5.59
C ARG A 263 21.33 -11.45 4.54
N SER A 264 20.81 -12.14 3.51
CA SER A 264 21.65 -12.74 2.45
C SER A 264 22.13 -11.72 1.41
N TRP A 265 21.40 -10.61 1.25
CA TRP A 265 21.80 -9.54 0.32
C TRP A 265 22.89 -8.66 0.91
N THR A 266 22.85 -8.34 2.20
CA THR A 266 23.89 -7.50 2.85
C THR A 266 25.25 -8.21 2.93
N SER A 267 25.28 -9.53 3.02
CA SER A 267 26.51 -10.32 3.08
C SER A 267 27.24 -10.39 1.73
N ARG A 268 26.53 -10.33 0.58
CA ARG A 268 27.16 -10.27 -0.75
C ARG A 268 27.83 -8.91 -1.03
N TRP A 269 27.28 -7.81 -0.52
CA TRP A 269 27.86 -6.48 -0.67
C TRP A 269 29.10 -6.25 0.21
N LEU A 270 29.11 -6.80 1.43
CA LEU A 270 30.28 -6.77 2.31
C LEU A 270 31.45 -7.60 1.77
N LEU A 271 31.18 -8.72 1.08
CA LEU A 271 32.22 -9.54 0.46
C LEU A 271 32.87 -8.85 -0.75
N LEU A 272 32.10 -8.09 -1.54
CA LEU A 272 32.62 -7.32 -2.69
C LEU A 272 33.45 -6.11 -2.25
N LEU A 273 33.11 -5.46 -1.14
CA LEU A 273 33.91 -4.37 -0.55
C LEU A 273 35.23 -4.85 0.06
N ALA A 274 35.28 -6.08 0.59
CA ALA A 274 36.52 -6.67 1.12
C ALA A 274 37.52 -7.04 0.01
N ILE A 275 37.05 -7.47 -1.16
CA ILE A 275 37.91 -7.82 -2.31
C ILE A 275 38.51 -6.55 -2.94
N ALA A 276 37.77 -5.43 -2.94
CA ALA A 276 38.26 -4.15 -3.47
C ALA A 276 39.37 -3.52 -2.61
N PHE A 277 39.39 -3.76 -1.29
CA PHE A 277 40.46 -3.28 -0.41
C PHE A 277 41.75 -4.10 -0.52
N TYR A 278 41.69 -5.34 -1.00
CA TYR A 278 42.86 -6.21 -1.13
C TYR A 278 43.72 -5.90 -2.37
N TRP A 279 43.23 -5.06 -3.30
CA TRP A 279 43.92 -4.69 -4.55
C TRP A 279 44.35 -3.21 -4.61
N SER A 280 44.31 -2.47 -3.50
CA SER A 280 44.79 -1.07 -3.42
C SER A 280 45.94 -0.87 -2.44
N VAL A 281 46.60 -1.96 -2.04
CA VAL A 281 47.84 -1.92 -1.26
C VAL A 281 48.87 -2.84 -1.92
N GLU A 282 49.32 -2.44 -3.11
CA GLU A 282 50.63 -2.78 -3.70
C GLU A 282 50.94 -1.81 -4.85
#